data_AF-A0A2V8JZ08-F1
#
_entry.id   AF-A0A2V8JZ08-F1
#
_cell.length_a   1.000
_cell.length_b   1.000
_cell.length_c   1.000
_cell.angle_alpha   90.00
_cell.angle_beta   90.00
_cell.angle_gamma   90.00
#
_symmetry.space_group_name_H-M   'P 1'
#
loop_
_entity.id
_entity.type
_entity.pdbx_description
1 polymer ?
#
loop_
_entity_poly.entity_id
_entity_poly.type
_entity_poly.pdbx_seq_one_letter_code
_entity_poly.pdbx_strand_id
1 'polypeptide(L)' 'VRDQGNWIKDAKLLVDVGAAAYKAARAKDMDGILALNEQLNTACVTCHQDYRPNYRRRQ' A
#
# COMPACT_ATOMS: atom_id res chain seq x y z
N VAL A 1 0.81 -17.75 -2.00
CA VAL A 1 2.15 -18.14 -1.47
C VAL A 1 2.92 -16.85 -1.22
N ARG A 2 3.70 -16.76 -0.13
CA ARG A 2 4.60 -15.62 0.08
C ARG A 2 5.93 -15.96 -0.57
N ASP A 3 6.27 -15.30 -1.67
CA ASP A 3 7.57 -15.49 -2.33
C ASP A 3 8.60 -14.44 -1.88
N GLN A 4 9.83 -14.57 -2.36
CA GLN A 4 10.91 -13.62 -2.08
C GLN A 4 11.01 -12.52 -3.15
N GLY A 5 10.09 -12.48 -4.12
CA GLY A 5 10.06 -11.53 -5.23
C GLY A 5 8.98 -10.48 -5.03
N ASN A 6 7.87 -10.60 -5.77
CA ASN A 6 6.76 -9.66 -5.77
C ASN A 6 6.19 -9.45 -4.36
N TRP A 7 6.13 -10.50 -3.53
CA TRP A 7 5.61 -10.36 -2.17
C TRP A 7 6.45 -9.39 -1.33
N ILE A 8 7.79 -9.51 -1.36
CA ILE A 8 8.68 -8.62 -0.61
C ILE A 8 8.67 -7.22 -1.20
N LYS A 9 8.69 -7.11 -2.53
CA LYS A 9 8.61 -5.84 -3.24
C LYS A 9 7.34 -5.06 -2.87
N ASP A 10 6.18 -5.70 -2.93
CA ASP A 10 4.89 -5.03 -2.70
C ASP A 10 4.68 -4.76 -1.21
N ALA A 11 5.16 -5.64 -0.32
CA ALA A 11 5.20 -5.37 1.12
C ALA A 11 6.05 -4.13 1.44
N LYS A 12 7.17 -3.93 0.74
CA LYS A 12 8.00 -2.73 0.89
C LYS A 12 7.26 -1.47 0.44
N LEU A 13 6.48 -1.51 -0.65
CA LEU A 13 5.65 -0.37 -1.06
C LEU A 13 4.70 0.07 0.07
N LEU A 14 4.05 -0.89 0.74
CA LEU A 14 3.16 -0.59 1.86
C LEU A 14 3.90 0.02 3.06
N VAL A 15 5.08 -0.51 3.40
CA VAL A 15 5.90 0.03 4.48
C VAL A 15 6.35 1.46 4.17
N ASP A 16 6.79 1.72 2.94
CA ASP A 16 7.31 3.02 2.54
C ASP A 16 6.21 4.10 2.54
N VAL A 17 5.03 3.81 1.97
CA VAL A 17 3.90 4.76 1.99
C VAL A 17 3.35 4.95 3.40
N GLY A 18 3.34 3.90 4.23
CA GLY A 18 2.96 3.98 5.64
C GLY A 18 3.89 4.88 6.46
N ALA A 19 5.20 4.79 6.22
CA ALA A 19 6.18 5.66 6.86
C ALA A 19 6.03 7.13 6.42
N ALA A 20 5.73 7.37 5.14
CA ALA A 20 5.43 8.71 4.64
C ALA A 20 4.16 9.29 5.29
N ALA A 21 3.08 8.50 5.34
CA ALA A 21 1.82 8.89 5.97
C ALA A 21 2.00 9.20 7.46
N TYR A 22 2.80 8.39 8.17
CA TYR A 22 3.14 8.65 9.57
C TYR A 22 3.83 10.00 9.76
N LYS A 23 4.81 10.34 8.91
CA LYS A 23 5.51 11.63 8.96
C LYS A 23 4.56 12.80 8.69
N ALA A 24 3.72 12.71 7.66
CA ALA A 24 2.72 13.74 7.34
C ALA A 24 1.72 13.94 8.50
N ALA A 25 1.24 12.85 9.09
CA ALA A 25 0.35 12.90 10.26
C ALA A 25 1.02 13.56 11.48
N ARG A 26 2.29 13.24 11.74
CA ARG A 26 3.07 13.90 12.82
C ARG A 26 3.24 15.40 12.58
N ALA A 27 3.36 15.81 11.32
CA ALA A 27 3.43 17.22 10.92
C ALA A 27 2.06 17.92 10.88
N LYS A 28 0.95 17.19 11.09
CA LYS A 28 -0.43 17.67 10.88
C LYS A 28 -0.67 18.18 9.45
N ASP A 29 0.03 17.60 8.49
CA ASP A 29 -0.05 17.95 7.07
C ASP A 29 -1.14 17.12 6.39
N MET A 30 -2.36 17.68 6.35
CA MET A 30 -3.50 17.00 5.73
C MET A 30 -3.35 16.87 4.22
N ASP A 31 -2.81 17.88 3.55
CA ASP A 31 -2.60 17.85 2.11
C ASP A 31 -1.55 16.80 1.74
N GLY A 32 -0.49 16.68 2.54
CA GLY A 32 0.51 15.63 2.42
C GLY A 32 -0.06 14.22 2.61
N ILE A 33 -1.00 14.04 3.54
CA ILE A 33 -1.72 12.75 3.68
C ILE A 33 -2.56 12.46 2.44
N LEU A 34 -3.33 13.44 1.95
CA LEU A 34 -4.19 13.27 0.78
C LEU A 34 -3.40 12.97 -0.50
N ALA A 35 -2.22 13.57 -0.65
CA ALA A 35 -1.31 13.32 -1.77
C ALA A 35 -0.80 11.86 -1.83
N LEU A 36 -0.83 11.11 -0.72
CA LEU A 36 -0.39 9.71 -0.66
C LEU A 36 -1.45 8.71 -1.12
N ASN A 37 -2.69 9.14 -1.39
CA ASN A 37 -3.81 8.24 -1.69
C ASN A 37 -3.52 7.25 -2.83
N GLU A 38 -2.96 7.73 -3.95
CA GLU A 38 -2.69 6.85 -5.11
C GLU A 38 -1.58 5.84 -4.80
N GLN A 39 -0.56 6.25 -4.06
CA GLN A 39 0.53 5.36 -3.64
C GLN A 39 0.02 4.29 -2.67
N LEU A 40 -0.82 4.68 -1.71
CA LEU A 40 -1.42 3.76 -0.75
C LEU A 40 -2.35 2.77 -1.46
N ASN A 41 -3.17 3.25 -2.40
CA ASN A 41 -4.03 2.39 -3.22
C ASN A 41 -3.19 1.39 -4.04
N THR A 42 -2.12 1.85 -4.69
CA THR A 42 -1.19 0.99 -5.43
C THR A 42 -0.58 -0.10 -4.55
N ALA A 43 -0.08 0.26 -3.36
CA ALA A 43 0.49 -0.71 -2.40
C ALA A 43 -0.56 -1.75 -1.94
N CYS A 44 -1.81 -1.36 -1.79
CA CYS A 44 -2.90 -2.27 -1.45
C CYS A 44 -3.25 -3.21 -2.62
N VAL A 45 -3.38 -2.68 -3.83
CA VAL A 45 -3.95 -3.39 -4.97
C VAL A 45 -2.98 -4.40 -5.56
N THR A 46 -1.71 -4.02 -5.72
CA THR A 46 -0.67 -4.85 -6.35
C THR A 46 -0.51 -6.19 -5.62
N CYS A 47 -0.27 -6.15 -4.31
CA CYS A 47 -0.15 -7.36 -3.50
C CYS A 47 -1.45 -8.18 -3.47
N HIS A 48 -2.61 -7.54 -3.32
CA HIS A 48 -3.87 -8.27 -3.24
C HIS A 48 -4.25 -8.94 -4.57
N GLN A 49 -3.89 -8.35 -5.71
CA GLN A 49 -4.14 -8.94 -7.02
C GLN A 49 -3.41 -10.27 -7.20
N ASP A 50 -2.19 -10.38 -6.69
CA ASP A 50 -1.36 -11.57 -6.84
C ASP A 50 -1.57 -12.58 -5.71
N TYR A 51 -1.89 -12.12 -4.49
CA TYR A 51 -1.80 -12.96 -3.30
C TYR A 51 -3.08 -13.08 -2.46
N ARG A 52 -4.11 -12.26 -2.69
CA ARG A 52 -5.37 -12.36 -1.94
C ARG A 52 -6.41 -13.15 -2.76
N PRO A 53 -6.77 -14.37 -2.33
CA PRO A 53 -7.79 -15.15 -3.02
C PRO A 53 -9.10 -14.37 -3.16
N ASN A 54 -9.75 -14.48 -4.31
CA ASN A 54 -11.03 -13.83 -4.64
C ASN A 54 -11.00 -12.29 -4.59
N TYR A 55 -9.82 -11.66 -4.65
CA TYR A 55 -9.74 -10.20 -4.70
C TYR A 55 -10.47 -9.62 -5.92
N ARG A 56 -11.36 -8.65 -5.67
CA ARG A 56 -12.21 -7.96 -6.65
C ARG A 56 -13.23 -8.82 -7.40
N ARG A 57 -13.48 -10.08 -6.99
CA ARG A 57 -14.67 -10.79 -7.47
C ARG A 57 -15.90 -10.23 -6.78
N ARG A 58 -16.91 -9.79 -7.55
CA ARG A 58 -18.28 -9.65 -7.04
C ARG A 58 -18.79 -11.07 -6.78
N GLN A 59 -19.09 -11.38 -5.52
CA GLN A 59 -19.82 -12.59 -5.15
C GLN A 59 -21.31 -12.35 -5.40
#